data_AF-A0A7W0G4M9-F1
#
_entry.id   AF-A0A7W0G4M9-F1
#
_cell.length_a   1.000
_cell.length_b   1.000
_cell.length_c   1.000
_cell.angle_alpha   90.00
_cell.angle_beta   90.00
_cell.angle_gamma   90.00
#
_symmetry.space_group_name_H-M   'P 1'
#
loop_
_entity.id
_entity.type
_entity.pdbx_description
1 polymer ?
#
loop_
_entity_poly.entity_id
_entity_poly.type
_entity_poly.pdbx_seq_one_letter_code
_entity_poly.pdbx_strand_id
1 'polypeptide(L)' 'LLKVAENAEFARRELNKAFVLMQYFGYLQRNPDDAPDTDFRGFDFWLKKLDDNGGDYSKAQMVSAFIDSIEYRKRFGQ' A
#
# COMPACT_ATOMS: atom_id res chain seq x y z
N LEU A 1 1.55 24.94 17.89
CA LEU A 1 2.38 24.27 16.87
C LEU A 1 2.26 22.75 16.95
N LEU A 2 2.46 22.11 18.12
CA LEU A 2 2.38 20.64 18.29
C LEU A 2 1.05 20.01 17.80
N LYS A 3 -0.12 20.56 18.21
CA LYS A 3 -1.44 20.03 17.77
C LYS A 3 -1.66 20.03 16.26
N VAL A 4 -1.06 20.98 15.54
CA VAL A 4 -1.17 21.07 14.07
C VAL A 4 -0.25 20.04 13.40
N ALA A 5 0.96 19.85 13.95
CA ALA A 5 1.88 18.81 13.48
C ALA A 5 1.34 17.39 13.72
N GLU A 6 0.75 17.13 14.90
CA GLU A 6 0.07 15.86 15.21
C GLU A 6 -1.09 15.59 14.25
N ASN A 7 -1.89 16.61 13.93
CA ASN A 7 -2.98 16.49 12.96
C ASN A 7 -2.47 16.17 11.55
N ALA A 8 -1.42 16.87 11.10
CA ALA A 8 -0.81 16.64 9.80
C ALA A 8 -0.18 15.25 9.69
N GLU A 9 0.50 14.79 10.75
CA GLU A 9 1.09 13.46 10.79
C GLU A 9 0.03 12.36 10.83
N PHE A 10 -1.03 12.54 11.63
CA PHE A 10 -2.17 11.63 11.66
C PHE A 10 -2.84 11.52 10.29
N ALA A 11 -3.14 12.66 9.65
CA ALA A 11 -3.72 12.69 8.31
C ALA A 11 -2.83 11.96 7.30
N ARG A 12 -1.51 12.17 7.36
CA ARG A 12 -0.55 11.47 6.49
C ARG A 12 -0.58 9.95 6.68
N ARG A 13 -0.61 9.47 7.94
CA ARG A 13 -0.65 8.03 8.23
C ARG A 13 -1.93 7.38 7.70
N GLU A 14 -3.08 8.03 7.88
CA GLU A 14 -4.36 7.50 7.37
C GLU A 14 -4.43 7.55 5.83
N LEU A 15 -3.89 8.61 5.21
CA LEU A 15 -3.76 8.67 3.75
C LEU A 15 -2.86 7.57 3.21
N ASN A 16 -1.74 7.28 3.87
CA ASN A 16 -0.83 6.20 3.45
C ASN A 16 -1.50 4.83 3.54
N LYS A 17 -2.22 4.55 4.63
CA LYS A 17 -3.04 3.31 4.76
C LYS A 17 -4.07 3.19 3.63
N ALA A 18 -4.85 4.25 3.41
CA ALA A 18 -5.87 4.28 2.37
C ALA A 18 -5.27 4.10 0.97
N PHE A 19 -4.10 4.71 0.72
CA PHE A 19 -3.37 4.56 -0.53
C PHE A 19 -2.95 3.12 -0.77
N VAL A 20 -2.34 2.45 0.22
CA VAL A 20 -1.96 1.03 0.10
C VAL A 20 -3.18 0.17 -0.17
N LEU A 21 -4.30 0.40 0.55
CA LEU A 21 -5.54 -0.33 0.33
C LEU A 21 -6.08 -0.16 -1.09
N MET A 22 -6.04 1.06 -1.66
CA MET A 22 -6.40 1.27 -3.06
C MET A 22 -5.53 0.50 -4.05
N GLN A 23 -4.24 0.26 -3.75
CA GLN A 23 -3.39 -0.55 -4.63
C GLN A 23 -3.87 -2.01 -4.68
N TYR A 24 -4.26 -2.58 -3.54
CA TYR A 24 -4.84 -3.92 -3.46
C TYR A 24 -6.14 -4.02 -4.27
N PHE A 25 -7.04 -3.05 -4.15
CA PHE A 25 -8.27 -3.04 -4.92
C PHE A 25 -8.05 -2.81 -6.42
N GLY A 26 -7.18 -1.85 -6.78
CA GLY A 26 -6.94 -1.47 -8.16
C GLY A 26 -6.16 -2.50 -8.95
N TYR A 27 -5.13 -3.10 -8.36
CA TYR A 27 -4.26 -4.04 -9.05
C TYR A 27 -4.64 -5.50 -8.77
N LEU A 28 -4.97 -5.86 -7.53
CA LEU A 28 -5.19 -7.27 -7.17
C LEU A 28 -6.67 -7.66 -7.09
N GLN A 29 -7.59 -6.68 -7.06
CA GLN A 29 -9.02 -6.86 -6.93
C GLN A 29 -9.42 -7.72 -5.72
N ARG A 30 -8.77 -7.52 -4.58
CA ARG A 30 -9.04 -8.23 -3.32
C ARG A 30 -8.70 -7.40 -2.09
N ASN A 31 -9.20 -7.80 -0.92
CA ASN A 31 -8.71 -7.29 0.35
C ASN A 31 -7.29 -7.82 0.65
N PRO A 32 -6.49 -7.13 1.48
CA PRO A 32 -5.12 -7.55 1.76
C PRO A 32 -4.99 -8.89 2.51
N ASP A 33 -6.02 -9.28 3.25
CA ASP A 33 -6.13 -10.52 4.03
C ASP A 33 -6.96 -11.61 3.33
N ASP A 34 -7.50 -11.33 2.15
CA ASP A 34 -8.15 -12.36 1.33
C ASP A 34 -7.12 -13.36 0.80
N ALA A 35 -7.55 -14.61 0.59
CA ALA A 35 -6.75 -15.64 -0.05
C ALA A 35 -6.09 -15.11 -1.34
N PRO A 36 -4.78 -15.37 -1.56
CA PRO A 36 -3.97 -16.43 -0.94
C PRO A 36 -3.33 -16.07 0.40
N ASP A 37 -3.43 -14.83 0.85
CA ASP A 37 -2.90 -14.41 2.13
C ASP A 37 -3.84 -14.87 3.26
N THR A 38 -3.30 -15.01 4.47
CA THR A 38 -4.09 -15.35 5.68
C THR A 38 -3.91 -14.31 6.79
N ASP A 39 -3.24 -13.21 6.48
CA ASP A 39 -2.92 -12.13 7.40
C ASP A 39 -2.57 -10.84 6.64
N PHE A 40 -2.29 -9.76 7.37
CA PHE A 40 -1.99 -8.44 6.82
C PHE A 40 -0.50 -8.18 6.56
N ARG A 41 0.39 -9.18 6.61
CA ARG A 41 1.84 -8.93 6.51
C ARG A 41 2.24 -8.22 5.21
N GLY A 42 1.58 -8.54 4.10
CA GLY A 42 1.80 -7.86 2.82
C GLY A 42 1.39 -6.38 2.89
N PHE A 43 0.23 -6.10 3.49
CA PHE A 43 -0.25 -4.73 3.70
C PHE A 43 0.71 -3.93 4.58
N ASP A 44 1.10 -4.50 5.72
CA ASP A 44 2.01 -3.87 6.68
C ASP A 44 3.38 -3.62 6.06
N PHE A 45 3.88 -4.54 5.23
CA PHE A 45 5.12 -4.37 4.49
C PHE A 45 5.04 -3.15 3.56
N TRP A 46 3.98 -3.04 2.76
CA TRP A 46 3.81 -1.93 1.81
C TRP A 46 3.56 -0.59 2.50
N LEU A 47 2.77 -0.59 3.58
CA LEU A 47 2.55 0.59 4.41
C LEU A 47 3.85 1.09 5.03
N LYS A 48 4.62 0.19 5.63
CA LYS A 48 5.94 0.53 6.19
C LYS A 48 6.87 1.06 5.11
N LYS A 49 6.92 0.44 3.93
CA LYS A 49 7.75 0.89 2.81
C LYS A 49 7.36 2.31 2.37
N LEU A 50 6.07 2.63 2.32
CA LEU A 50 5.58 3.97 1.98
C LEU A 50 5.95 5.01 3.05
N ASP A 51 5.76 4.66 4.33
CA ASP A 51 6.10 5.52 5.46
C ASP A 51 7.62 5.82 5.52
N ASP A 52 8.46 4.80 5.32
CA ASP A 52 9.93 4.94 5.28
C ASP A 52 10.40 5.84 4.12
N ASN A 53 9.59 5.96 3.05
CA ASN A 53 9.83 6.85 1.91
C ASN A 53 9.07 8.17 2.02
N GLY A 54 8.54 8.51 3.20
CA GLY A 54 7.89 9.79 3.46
C GLY A 54 6.54 9.99 2.76
N GLY A 55 5.89 8.90 2.31
CA GLY A 55 4.67 8.96 1.51
C GLY A 55 4.91 9.06 -0.01
N ASP A 56 6.16 9.03 -0.46
CA ASP A 56 6.50 9.03 -1.87
C ASP A 56 6.39 7.60 -2.45
N TYR A 57 5.23 7.30 -3.05
CA TYR A 57 4.96 5.98 -3.65
C TYR A 57 5.87 5.64 -4.83
N SER A 58 6.43 6.66 -5.51
CA SER A 58 7.35 6.49 -6.62
C SER A 58 8.72 6.05 -6.11
N LYS A 59 9.24 6.69 -5.06
CA LYS A 59 10.44 6.22 -4.35
C LYS A 59 10.25 4.85 -3.71
N ALA A 60 9.07 4.58 -3.17
CA ALA A 60 8.72 3.26 -2.63
C ALA A 60 8.52 2.19 -3.73
N GLN A 61 8.55 2.56 -5.02
CA GLN A 61 8.39 1.67 -6.17
C GLN A 61 7.13 0.79 -6.07
N MET A 62 6.04 1.34 -5.51
CA MET A 62 4.85 0.54 -5.22
C MET A 62 4.13 0.11 -6.50
N VAL A 63 3.86 1.06 -7.41
CA VAL A 63 3.09 0.78 -8.63
C VAL A 63 3.77 -0.28 -9.49
N SER A 64 5.08 -0.15 -9.74
CA SER A 64 5.83 -1.16 -10.52
C SER A 64 5.81 -2.51 -9.83
N ALA A 65 6.00 -2.58 -8.51
CA ALA A 65 6.00 -3.85 -7.80
C ALA A 65 4.65 -4.58 -7.79
N PHE A 66 3.52 -3.85 -7.75
CA PHE A 66 2.20 -4.46 -7.86
C PHE A 66 1.95 -5.03 -9.26
N ILE A 67 2.31 -4.30 -10.32
CA ILE A 67 2.18 -4.76 -11.72
C ILE A 67 3.13 -5.94 -11.99
N ASP A 68 4.35 -5.90 -11.46
CA ASP A 68 5.34 -6.97 -11.59
C ASP A 68 5.10 -8.16 -10.65
N SER A 69 4.06 -8.11 -9.81
CA SER A 69 3.74 -9.22 -8.93
C SER A 69 3.30 -10.44 -9.75
N ILE A 70 3.69 -11.63 -9.29
CA ILE A 70 3.25 -12.89 -9.89
C ILE A 70 1.72 -12.98 -9.89
N GLU A 71 1.08 -12.49 -8.83
CA GLU A 71 -0.36 -12.46 -8.70
C GLU A 71 -1.02 -11.59 -9.79
N TYR A 72 -0.57 -10.35 -9.98
CA TYR A 72 -1.09 -9.46 -11.02
C TYR A 72 -0.94 -10.08 -12.41
N ARG A 73 0.26 -10.57 -12.74
CA ARG A 73 0.51 -11.24 -14.03
C ARG A 73 -0.33 -12.49 -14.23
N LYS A 74 -0.54 -13.29 -13.19
CA LYS A 74 -1.40 -14.50 -13.26
C LYS A 74 -2.86 -14.15 -13.49
N ARG A 75 -3.35 -13.03 -12.94
CA ARG A 75 -4.74 -12.59 -13.09
C ARG A 75 -4.99 -11.83 -14.40
N PHE A 76 -4.05 -11.00 -14.85
CA PHE A 76 -4.29 -10.01 -15.92
C PHE A 76 -3.22 -9.96 -17.03
N GLY A 77 -2.12 -10.69 -16.93
CA GLY A 77 -0.98 -10.62 -17.87
C GLY A 77 -1.11 -11.47 -19.13
N GLN A 78 -2.32 -11.61 -19.70
CA GLN A 78 -2.54 -12.25 -21.00
C GLN A 78 -2.36 -11.26 -22.16
#